data_AF-A0A1G9P5L1-F1
#
_entry.id   AF-A0A1G9P5L1-F1
#
_cell.length_a   1.000
_cell.length_b   1.000
_cell.length_c   1.000
_cell.angle_alpha   90.00
_cell.angle_beta   90.00
_cell.angle_gamma   90.00
#
_symmetry.space_group_name_H-M   'P 1'
#
loop_
_entity.id
_entity.type
_entity.pdbx_description
1 polymer ?
#
loop_
_entity_poly.entity_id
_entity_poly.type
_entity_poly.pdbx_seq_one_letter_code
_entity_poly.pdbx_strand_id
1 'polypeptide(L)'
;MLGMNKEQPGKVEPKMKGRLPACKLDRELLTRLWEVFHRDGEFLWHAEVGVGGDLLGKQEERPKQAITDWEELIRLLQTLPRIDSLTITAEIPDHGVIALAFRNFAPPSGKLVVNSDDQQWAEDRYFDVLELFESKRDSWTTMMHSRWGFGLIQTGIPLTLSCALVVLTAALLIPLEVRKTQWLWWITAATTIITLRLAYTVSDKLIIYAIKKYPYIRIS
;
A
#
# COMPACT_ATOMS: atom_id res chain seq x y z
N MET A 1 36.85 -21.93 -24.75
CA MET A 1 36.12 -20.91 -23.95
C MET A 1 34.80 -21.54 -23.52
N LEU A 2 34.75 -22.07 -22.30
CA LEU A 2 33.54 -22.66 -21.73
C LEU A 2 32.68 -21.52 -21.19
N GLY A 3 31.52 -21.29 -21.82
CA GLY A 3 30.52 -20.35 -21.35
C GLY A 3 29.88 -20.89 -20.08
N MET A 4 30.21 -20.28 -18.94
CA MET A 4 29.47 -20.48 -17.69
C MET A 4 28.06 -19.92 -17.88
N ASN A 5 27.08 -20.80 -18.07
CA ASN A 5 25.68 -20.48 -17.86
C ASN A 5 25.51 -20.12 -16.38
N LYS A 6 25.33 -18.84 -16.09
CA LYS A 6 24.81 -18.40 -14.79
C LYS A 6 23.33 -18.81 -14.77
N GLU A 7 23.06 -19.99 -14.22
CA GLU A 7 21.70 -20.32 -13.79
C GLU A 7 21.27 -19.22 -12.82
N GLN A 8 20.27 -18.44 -13.24
CA GLN A 8 19.56 -17.56 -12.33
C GLN A 8 18.96 -18.46 -11.25
N PRO A 9 19.18 -18.20 -9.95
CA PRO A 9 18.57 -19.01 -8.91
C PRO A 9 17.06 -19.01 -9.16
N GLY A 10 16.50 -20.22 -9.30
CA GLY A 10 15.08 -20.41 -9.56
C GLY A 10 14.27 -19.59 -8.56
N LYS A 11 13.27 -18.87 -9.04
CA LYS A 11 12.30 -18.20 -8.15
C LYS A 11 11.66 -19.27 -7.28
N VAL A 12 12.11 -19.39 -6.04
CA VAL A 12 11.42 -20.16 -5.01
C VAL A 12 10.13 -19.40 -4.74
N GLU A 13 9.00 -19.93 -5.23
CA GLU A 13 7.71 -19.35 -4.92
C GLU A 13 7.46 -19.53 -3.41
N PRO A 14 7.10 -18.45 -2.71
CA PRO A 14 6.83 -18.56 -1.28
C PRO A 14 5.61 -19.45 -1.05
N LYS A 15 5.72 -20.39 -0.12
CA LYS A 15 4.63 -21.32 0.18
C LYS A 15 3.38 -20.61 0.72
N MET A 16 3.55 -19.59 1.55
CA MET A 16 2.43 -18.83 2.13
C MET A 16 2.55 -17.34 1.83
N LYS A 17 1.45 -16.76 1.32
CA LYS A 17 1.37 -15.34 0.98
C LYS A 17 -0.01 -14.77 1.24
N GLY A 18 -0.03 -13.63 1.93
CA GLY A 18 -1.25 -12.99 2.40
C GLY A 18 -1.23 -11.47 2.30
N ARG A 19 -2.39 -10.88 2.60
CA ARG A 19 -2.53 -9.44 2.82
C ARG A 19 -2.63 -9.19 4.32
N LEU A 20 -1.86 -8.24 4.81
CA LEU A 20 -2.02 -7.74 6.17
C LEU A 20 -3.04 -6.61 6.17
N PRO A 21 -3.87 -6.46 7.21
CA PRO A 21 -4.81 -5.35 7.30
C PRO A 21 -4.11 -4.01 7.52
N ALA A 22 -4.85 -2.91 7.37
CA ALA A 22 -4.39 -1.61 7.86
C ALA A 22 -4.48 -1.61 9.39
N CYS A 23 -3.46 -1.12 10.07
CA CYS A 23 -3.36 -1.22 11.53
C CYS A 23 -2.59 -0.05 12.16
N LYS A 24 -2.73 0.07 13.48
CA LYS A 24 -1.85 0.90 14.30
C LYS A 24 -0.66 0.04 14.77
N LEU A 25 0.54 0.54 14.52
CA LEU A 25 1.78 -0.02 15.05
C LEU A 25 2.02 0.63 16.41
N ASP A 26 1.64 -0.06 17.48
CA ASP A 26 2.01 0.30 18.84
C ASP A 26 3.22 -0.54 19.29
N ARG A 27 3.85 -0.14 20.39
CA ARG A 27 4.99 -0.88 20.95
C ARG A 27 4.61 -2.32 21.30
N GLU A 28 3.40 -2.52 21.82
CA GLU A 28 2.90 -3.84 22.22
C GLU A 28 2.85 -4.82 21.03
N LEU A 29 2.31 -4.41 19.88
CA LEU A 29 2.27 -5.22 18.67
C LEU A 29 3.67 -5.55 18.17
N LEU A 30 4.60 -4.61 18.20
CA LEU A 30 5.99 -4.86 17.81
C LEU A 30 6.68 -5.82 18.79
N THR A 31 6.47 -5.68 20.09
CA THR A 31 7.01 -6.62 21.08
C THR A 31 6.43 -8.02 20.88
N ARG A 32 5.13 -8.17 20.66
CA ARG A 32 4.52 -9.48 20.36
C ARG A 32 5.03 -10.07 19.04
N LEU A 33 5.27 -9.24 18.03
CA LEU A 33 5.86 -9.70 16.77
C LEU A 33 7.28 -10.26 16.99
N TRP A 34 8.07 -9.59 17.83
CA TRP A 34 9.38 -10.06 18.24
C TRP A 34 9.31 -11.43 18.95
N GLU A 35 8.34 -11.60 19.86
CA GLU A 35 8.09 -12.89 20.53
C GLU A 35 7.74 -14.00 19.54
N VAL A 36 6.95 -13.71 18.50
CA VAL A 36 6.63 -14.67 17.43
C VAL A 36 7.89 -15.14 16.72
N PHE A 37 8.82 -14.23 16.39
CA PHE A 37 10.10 -14.56 15.75
C PHE A 37 11.02 -15.36 16.68
N HIS A 38 11.00 -15.06 17.98
CA HIS A 38 11.88 -15.70 18.95
C HIS A 38 11.41 -17.10 19.40
N ARG A 39 10.18 -17.50 19.06
CA ARG A 39 9.56 -18.74 19.54
C ARG A 39 10.35 -20.01 19.15
N ASP A 40 11.10 -19.97 18.04
CA ASP A 40 11.95 -21.08 17.57
C ASP A 40 13.44 -20.90 17.91
N GLY A 41 13.79 -19.90 18.75
CA GLY A 41 15.15 -19.65 19.21
C GLY A 41 15.79 -18.41 18.59
N GLU A 42 17.06 -18.53 18.20
CA GLU A 42 17.81 -17.44 17.58
C GLU A 42 17.32 -17.17 16.15
N PHE A 43 17.26 -15.90 15.77
CA PHE A 43 16.88 -15.49 14.42
C PHE A 43 17.69 -14.26 14.00
N LEU A 44 17.89 -14.12 12.71
CA LEU A 44 18.42 -12.89 12.11
C LEU A 44 17.25 -12.06 11.60
N TRP A 45 17.30 -10.76 11.77
CA TRP A 45 16.26 -9.89 11.22
C TRP A 45 16.85 -8.59 10.68
N HIS A 46 16.07 -7.97 9.80
CA HIS A 46 16.40 -6.71 9.18
C HIS A 46 15.12 -5.92 8.92
N ALA A 47 15.15 -4.61 9.15
CA ALA A 47 14.07 -3.72 8.74
C ALA A 47 14.54 -2.62 7.80
N GLU A 48 13.67 -2.27 6.85
CA GLU A 48 13.80 -1.10 6.01
C GLU A 48 12.63 -0.15 6.25
N VAL A 49 12.93 1.10 6.60
CA VAL A 49 11.93 2.16 6.79
C VAL A 49 12.08 3.22 5.70
N GLY A 50 10.99 3.49 4.97
CA GLY A 50 10.94 4.51 3.92
C GLY A 50 10.38 5.84 4.43
N VAL A 51 11.04 6.95 4.06
CA VAL A 51 10.76 8.31 4.57
C VAL A 51 10.64 9.39 3.48
N GLY A 52 10.41 8.99 2.22
CA GLY A 52 10.52 9.87 1.04
C GLY A 52 9.39 10.88 0.79
N GLY A 53 8.26 10.81 1.49
CA GLY A 53 7.11 11.71 1.39
C GLY A 53 6.28 11.59 0.10
N ASP A 54 6.64 10.73 -0.85
CA ASP A 54 5.95 10.55 -2.13
C ASP A 54 4.70 9.66 -2.02
N LEU A 55 3.55 10.31 -1.92
CA LEU A 55 2.26 9.65 -1.63
C LEU A 55 1.60 9.01 -2.84
N LEU A 56 1.89 9.54 -4.02
CA LEU A 56 1.35 9.04 -5.28
C LEU A 56 2.24 7.96 -5.89
N GLY A 57 3.44 7.76 -5.32
CA GLY A 57 4.38 6.75 -5.76
C GLY A 57 5.03 7.07 -7.11
N LYS A 58 5.21 8.35 -7.42
CA LYS A 58 5.78 8.85 -8.68
C LYS A 58 7.30 8.71 -8.77
N GLN A 59 8.00 8.61 -7.64
CA GLN A 59 9.44 8.36 -7.58
C GLN A 59 9.74 6.87 -7.58
N GLU A 60 10.67 6.43 -8.43
CA GLU A 60 11.15 5.05 -8.53
C GLU A 60 12.05 4.68 -7.36
N GLU A 61 13.03 5.52 -7.03
CA GLU A 61 13.91 5.34 -5.88
C GLU A 61 13.42 6.20 -4.71
N ARG A 62 13.15 5.57 -3.57
CA ARG A 62 12.77 6.26 -2.33
C ARG A 62 13.84 6.07 -1.27
N PRO A 63 14.17 7.12 -0.49
CA PRO A 63 15.11 6.98 0.60
C PRO A 63 14.58 5.95 1.60
N LYS A 64 15.42 4.97 1.89
CA LYS A 64 15.19 3.93 2.88
C LYS A 64 16.31 3.94 3.89
N GLN A 65 15.96 3.71 5.14
CA GLN A 65 16.90 3.48 6.23
C GLN A 65 16.83 2.02 6.63
N ALA A 66 17.98 1.34 6.52
CA ALA A 66 18.20 0.01 7.06
C ALA A 66 18.39 0.09 8.58
N ILE A 67 17.73 -0.78 9.33
CA ILE A 67 17.78 -0.84 10.79
C ILE A 67 18.00 -2.28 11.21
N THR A 68 18.93 -2.48 12.14
CA THR A 68 19.31 -3.80 12.68
C THR A 68 19.13 -3.90 14.19
N ASP A 69 18.76 -2.81 14.87
CA ASP A 69 18.42 -2.78 16.29
C ASP A 69 16.90 -2.58 16.50
N TRP A 70 16.28 -3.42 17.33
CA TRP A 70 14.82 -3.47 17.43
C TRP A 70 14.26 -2.27 18.19
N GLU A 71 14.96 -1.83 19.23
CA GLU A 71 14.59 -0.65 20.01
C GLU A 71 14.88 0.64 19.23
N GLU A 72 15.91 0.67 18.37
CA GLU A 72 16.10 1.73 17.37
C GLU A 72 14.95 1.78 16.39
N LEU A 73 14.46 0.65 15.86
CA LEU A 73 13.30 0.60 14.99
C LEU A 73 12.07 1.20 15.69
N ILE A 74 11.74 0.73 16.90
CA ILE A 74 10.58 1.23 17.66
C ILE A 74 10.69 2.74 17.88
N ARG A 75 11.87 3.23 18.30
CA ARG A 75 12.11 4.66 18.52
C ARG A 75 12.01 5.47 17.22
N LEU A 76 12.61 4.99 16.13
CA LEU A 76 12.54 5.67 14.84
C LEU A 76 11.09 5.79 14.41
N LEU A 77 10.33 4.69 14.44
CA LEU A 77 8.92 4.73 14.12
C LEU A 77 8.26 5.84 14.98
N GLN A 78 8.34 5.80 16.30
CA GLN A 78 7.68 6.79 17.18
C GLN A 78 8.04 8.25 16.90
N THR A 79 9.24 8.53 16.39
CA THR A 79 9.68 9.88 16.05
C THR A 79 9.25 10.34 14.66
N LEU A 80 8.95 9.40 13.75
CA LEU A 80 8.56 9.74 12.40
C LEU A 80 7.16 10.34 12.37
N PRO A 81 6.96 11.52 11.73
CA PRO A 81 5.62 12.08 11.56
C PRO A 81 4.75 11.16 10.70
N ARG A 82 5.38 10.30 9.90
CA ARG A 82 4.75 9.37 8.96
C ARG A 82 5.75 8.32 8.49
N ILE A 83 5.27 7.10 8.30
CA ILE A 83 5.98 6.01 7.64
C ILE A 83 5.49 5.92 6.18
N ASP A 84 6.36 5.85 5.18
CA ASP A 84 5.94 5.60 3.80
C ASP A 84 6.00 4.14 3.42
N SER A 85 7.00 3.42 3.94
CA SER A 85 7.05 1.97 3.88
C SER A 85 7.76 1.41 5.09
N LEU A 86 7.38 0.20 5.47
CA LEU A 86 8.06 -0.58 6.47
C LEU A 86 8.18 -2.00 5.93
N THR A 87 9.40 -2.50 5.80
CA THR A 87 9.65 -3.91 5.50
C THR A 87 10.39 -4.50 6.69
N ILE A 88 9.92 -5.63 7.22
CA ILE A 88 10.60 -6.38 8.28
C ILE A 88 10.78 -7.79 7.75
N THR A 89 12.02 -8.26 7.72
CA THR A 89 12.37 -9.62 7.32
C THR A 89 13.04 -10.30 8.49
N ALA A 90 12.60 -11.50 8.83
CA ALA A 90 13.20 -12.36 9.83
C ALA A 90 13.54 -13.71 9.18
N GLU A 91 14.78 -14.15 9.37
CA GLU A 91 15.30 -15.45 8.94
C GLU A 91 15.54 -16.29 10.19
N ILE A 92 14.81 -17.41 10.27
CA ILE A 92 14.90 -18.38 11.34
C ILE A 92 15.73 -19.55 10.80
N PRO A 93 16.93 -19.81 11.36
CA PRO A 93 17.79 -20.91 10.95
C PRO A 93 17.05 -22.24 10.91
N ASP A 94 17.38 -23.08 9.93
CA ASP A 94 16.81 -24.42 9.72
C ASP A 94 15.28 -24.48 9.49
N HIS A 95 14.60 -23.34 9.49
CA HIS A 95 13.16 -23.25 9.29
C HIS A 95 12.81 -22.45 8.04
N GLY A 96 13.11 -21.15 8.00
CA GLY A 96 12.72 -20.32 6.86
C GLY A 96 12.69 -18.82 7.12
N VAL A 97 12.03 -18.09 6.22
CA VAL A 97 12.01 -16.62 6.19
C VAL A 97 10.58 -16.11 6.30
N ILE A 98 10.38 -15.14 7.19
CA ILE A 98 9.15 -14.36 7.34
C ILE A 98 9.43 -12.94 6.87
N ALA A 99 8.64 -12.44 5.93
CA ALA A 99 8.75 -11.08 5.41
C ALA A 99 7.40 -10.36 5.48
N LEU A 100 7.39 -9.21 6.15
CA LEU A 100 6.27 -8.28 6.21
C LEU A 100 6.62 -7.03 5.41
N ALA A 101 5.69 -6.54 4.61
CA ALA A 101 5.89 -5.30 3.85
C ALA A 101 4.63 -4.45 3.84
N PHE A 102 4.76 -3.23 4.36
CA PHE A 102 3.74 -2.20 4.39
C PHE A 102 4.12 -1.02 3.51
N ARG A 103 3.12 -0.43 2.86
CA ARG A 103 3.26 0.72 1.95
C ARG A 103 2.12 1.70 2.17
N ASN A 104 2.48 2.94 2.40
CA ASN A 104 1.60 4.10 2.58
C ASN A 104 1.61 5.03 1.36
N PHE A 105 1.86 4.52 0.17
CA PHE A 105 1.78 5.26 -1.09
C PHE A 105 0.89 4.51 -2.07
N ALA A 106 0.33 5.20 -3.06
CA ALA A 106 -0.63 4.61 -3.97
C ALA A 106 -0.03 3.47 -4.81
N PRO A 107 -0.67 2.28 -4.87
CA PRO A 107 -1.77 1.80 -4.03
C PRO A 107 -1.27 1.34 -2.65
N PRO A 108 -1.89 1.79 -1.53
CA PRO A 108 -1.45 1.38 -0.19
C PRO A 108 -1.74 -0.10 0.07
N SER A 109 -0.84 -0.78 0.78
CA SER A 109 -0.97 -2.23 1.00
C SER A 109 -0.11 -2.75 2.14
N GLY A 110 -0.56 -3.83 2.78
CA GLY A 110 0.23 -4.71 3.63
C GLY A 110 0.34 -6.11 3.03
N LYS A 111 1.51 -6.72 3.09
CA LYS A 111 1.77 -8.07 2.60
C LYS A 111 2.55 -8.86 3.63
N LEU A 112 2.19 -10.13 3.77
CA LEU A 112 2.91 -11.14 4.54
C LEU A 112 3.35 -12.24 3.58
N VAL A 113 4.60 -12.64 3.69
CA VAL A 113 5.18 -13.75 2.95
C VAL A 113 5.93 -14.62 3.96
N VAL A 114 5.63 -15.91 3.97
CA VAL A 114 6.37 -16.91 4.75
C VAL A 114 6.87 -17.97 3.78
N ASN A 115 8.18 -18.19 3.79
CA ASN A 115 8.85 -19.14 2.92
C ASN A 115 9.67 -20.12 3.75
N SER A 116 9.43 -21.41 3.59
CA SER A 116 10.09 -22.48 4.34
C SER A 116 9.95 -23.80 3.60
N ASP A 117 10.90 -24.71 3.79
CA ASP A 117 10.81 -26.08 3.30
C ASP A 117 9.84 -26.93 4.13
N ASP A 118 9.52 -26.53 5.36
CA ASP A 118 8.48 -27.12 6.19
C ASP A 118 7.15 -26.35 6.01
N GLN A 119 6.15 -27.03 5.42
CA GLN A 119 4.85 -26.41 5.17
C GLN A 119 4.06 -26.17 6.46
N GLN A 120 4.13 -27.08 7.43
CA GLN A 120 3.36 -26.95 8.66
C GLN A 120 3.87 -25.78 9.48
N TRP A 121 5.19 -25.66 9.61
CA TRP A 121 5.82 -24.50 10.23
C TRP A 121 5.45 -23.19 9.50
N ALA A 122 5.46 -23.18 8.17
CA ALA A 122 5.09 -21.99 7.40
C ALA A 122 3.64 -21.56 7.62
N GLU A 123 2.71 -22.51 7.69
CA GLU A 123 1.30 -22.25 7.96
C GLU A 123 1.09 -21.72 9.37
N ASP A 124 1.68 -22.36 10.38
CA ASP A 124 1.58 -21.93 11.79
C ASP A 124 2.10 -20.50 11.96
N ARG A 125 3.28 -20.19 11.41
CA ARG A 125 3.86 -18.84 11.47
C ARG A 125 3.04 -17.82 10.70
N TYR A 126 2.49 -18.21 9.56
CA TYR A 126 1.62 -17.34 8.78
C TYR A 126 0.38 -16.94 9.58
N PHE A 127 -0.27 -17.90 10.24
CA PHE A 127 -1.47 -17.63 11.04
C PHE A 127 -1.17 -16.87 12.33
N ASP A 128 -0.08 -17.20 13.05
CA ASP A 128 0.37 -16.46 14.25
C ASP A 128 0.53 -14.97 13.95
N VAL A 129 1.24 -14.65 12.86
CA VAL A 129 1.47 -13.26 12.43
C VAL A 129 0.17 -12.63 11.96
N LEU A 130 -0.63 -13.32 11.14
CA LEU A 130 -1.88 -12.78 10.63
C LEU A 130 -2.86 -12.45 11.76
N GLU A 131 -3.01 -13.34 12.74
CA GLU A 131 -3.87 -13.14 13.91
C GLU A 131 -3.42 -11.94 14.74
N LEU A 132 -2.11 -11.79 14.96
CA LEU A 132 -1.54 -10.63 15.65
C LEU A 132 -1.97 -9.32 14.98
N PHE A 133 -1.85 -9.22 13.65
CA PHE A 133 -2.21 -8.01 12.92
C PHE A 133 -3.73 -7.80 12.79
N GLU A 134 -4.53 -8.86 12.65
CA GLU A 134 -6.00 -8.76 12.66
C GLU A 134 -6.52 -8.28 14.02
N SER A 135 -5.87 -8.64 15.14
CA SER A 135 -6.25 -8.17 16.47
C SER A 135 -6.17 -6.64 16.65
N LYS A 136 -5.30 -5.97 15.89
CA LYS A 136 -5.09 -4.50 15.89
C LYS A 136 -5.59 -3.84 14.60
N ARG A 137 -6.44 -4.54 13.84
CA ARG A 137 -6.98 -4.04 12.56
C ARG A 137 -7.81 -2.78 12.73
N ASP A 138 -7.55 -1.82 11.86
CA ASP A 138 -8.43 -0.68 11.64
C ASP A 138 -9.42 -1.03 10.51
N SER A 139 -10.63 -1.46 10.88
CA SER A 139 -11.65 -1.91 9.93
C SER A 139 -12.01 -0.87 8.89
N TRP A 140 -12.11 0.40 9.29
CA TRP A 140 -12.47 1.50 8.40
C TRP A 140 -11.35 1.79 7.40
N THR A 141 -10.12 1.94 7.88
CA THR A 141 -8.96 2.21 7.03
C THR A 141 -8.69 1.03 6.09
N THR A 142 -8.85 -0.20 6.57
CA THR A 142 -8.73 -1.42 5.75
C THR A 142 -9.79 -1.45 4.66
N MET A 143 -11.04 -1.12 4.98
CA MET A 143 -12.13 -1.05 4.00
C MET A 143 -11.87 0.01 2.94
N MET A 144 -11.43 1.21 3.33
CA MET A 144 -11.10 2.29 2.39
C MET A 144 -9.98 1.90 1.42
N HIS A 145 -8.99 1.14 1.87
CA HIS A 145 -7.89 0.66 1.02
C HIS A 145 -8.17 -0.70 0.37
N SER A 146 -9.38 -1.23 0.51
CA SER A 146 -9.81 -2.38 -0.27
C SER A 146 -9.90 -2.03 -1.76
N ARG A 147 -9.95 -3.03 -2.63
CA ARG A 147 -10.07 -2.82 -4.09
C ARG A 147 -11.30 -1.96 -4.44
N TRP A 148 -12.41 -2.16 -3.72
CA TRP A 148 -13.64 -1.41 -3.92
C TRP A 148 -13.57 -0.01 -3.32
N GLY A 149 -13.12 0.12 -2.07
CA GLY A 149 -12.98 1.41 -1.40
C GLY A 149 -12.01 2.33 -2.14
N PHE A 150 -10.84 1.81 -2.50
CA PHE A 150 -9.83 2.57 -3.20
C PHE A 150 -10.27 2.88 -4.64
N GLY A 151 -10.94 1.95 -5.32
CA GLY A 151 -11.54 2.20 -6.65
C GLY A 151 -12.60 3.30 -6.63
N LEU A 152 -13.39 3.39 -5.57
CA LEU A 152 -14.38 4.47 -5.38
C LEU A 152 -13.68 5.83 -5.20
N ILE A 153 -12.64 5.88 -4.37
CA ILE A 153 -11.86 7.11 -4.10
C ILE A 153 -11.07 7.56 -5.33
N GLN A 154 -10.42 6.61 -6.02
CA GLN A 154 -9.57 6.87 -7.17
C GLN A 154 -10.38 7.21 -8.43
N THR A 155 -11.53 6.57 -8.65
CA THR A 155 -12.22 6.64 -9.94
C THR A 155 -13.68 7.05 -9.79
N GLY A 156 -14.45 6.37 -8.93
CA GLY A 156 -15.90 6.57 -8.84
C GLY A 156 -16.30 8.00 -8.49
N ILE A 157 -15.78 8.53 -7.37
CA ILE A 157 -16.08 9.88 -6.90
C ILE A 157 -15.53 10.95 -7.87
N PRO A 158 -14.24 10.92 -8.27
CA PRO A 158 -13.69 11.92 -9.19
C PRO A 158 -14.43 12.00 -10.53
N LEU A 159 -14.74 10.85 -11.13
CA LEU A 159 -15.40 10.81 -12.44
C LEU A 159 -16.83 11.35 -12.35
N THR A 160 -17.58 10.94 -11.31
CA THR A 160 -18.96 11.38 -11.11
C THR A 160 -19.05 12.88 -10.84
N LEU A 161 -18.21 13.39 -9.93
CA LEU A 161 -18.16 14.83 -9.60
C LEU A 161 -17.75 15.66 -10.82
N SER A 162 -16.73 15.22 -11.55
CA SER A 162 -16.23 15.96 -12.72
C SER A 162 -17.25 15.97 -13.85
N CYS A 163 -17.91 14.83 -14.10
CA CYS A 163 -18.96 14.73 -15.11
C CYS A 163 -20.15 15.64 -14.76
N ALA A 164 -20.64 15.56 -13.52
CA ALA A 164 -21.75 16.40 -13.07
C ALA A 164 -21.42 17.89 -13.22
N LEU A 165 -20.22 18.31 -12.80
CA LEU A 165 -19.79 19.71 -12.93
C LEU A 165 -19.75 20.15 -14.40
N VAL A 166 -19.08 19.38 -15.26
CA VAL A 166 -18.93 19.75 -16.68
C VAL A 166 -20.28 19.77 -17.40
N VAL A 167 -21.15 18.80 -17.14
CA VAL A 167 -22.50 18.75 -17.74
C VAL A 167 -23.34 19.94 -17.28
N LEU A 168 -23.33 20.28 -15.99
CA LEU A 168 -24.06 21.45 -15.47
C LEU A 168 -23.54 22.75 -16.10
N THR A 169 -22.22 22.92 -16.18
CA THR A 169 -21.61 24.10 -16.82
C THR A 169 -21.95 24.18 -18.31
N ALA A 170 -21.87 23.07 -19.03
CA ALA A 170 -22.23 22.99 -20.44
C ALA A 170 -23.71 23.32 -20.67
N ALA A 171 -24.61 22.78 -19.83
CA ALA A 171 -26.04 23.02 -19.92
C ALA A 171 -26.43 24.48 -19.65
N LEU A 172 -25.65 25.21 -18.83
CA LEU A 172 -25.88 26.63 -18.55
C LEU A 172 -25.27 27.56 -19.60
N LEU A 173 -24.09 27.22 -20.12
CA LEU A 173 -23.33 28.12 -21.01
C LEU A 173 -23.63 27.91 -22.51
N ILE A 174 -24.08 26.73 -22.92
CA ILE A 174 -24.33 26.43 -24.34
C ILE A 174 -25.75 26.86 -24.71
N PRO A 175 -25.92 27.84 -25.62
CA PRO A 175 -27.22 28.27 -26.10
C PRO A 175 -28.00 27.12 -26.76
N LEU A 176 -29.33 27.14 -26.69
CA LEU A 176 -30.18 26.08 -27.23
C LEU A 176 -30.04 25.94 -28.74
N GLU A 177 -29.73 27.03 -29.43
CA GLU A 177 -29.53 27.10 -30.87
C GLU A 177 -28.33 26.25 -31.31
N VAL A 178 -27.23 26.31 -30.55
CA VAL A 178 -26.00 25.56 -30.83
C VAL A 178 -26.20 24.06 -30.65
N ARG A 179 -27.11 23.64 -29.75
CA ARG A 179 -27.39 22.22 -29.47
C ARG A 179 -28.01 21.47 -30.66
N LYS A 180 -28.55 22.18 -31.64
CA LYS A 180 -29.17 21.58 -32.83
C LYS A 180 -28.21 21.50 -34.02
N THR A 181 -26.96 21.93 -33.85
CA THR A 181 -25.96 22.02 -34.92
C THR A 181 -24.88 20.96 -34.77
N GLN A 182 -24.10 20.74 -35.83
CA GLN A 182 -22.94 19.84 -35.81
C GLN A 182 -21.87 20.24 -34.79
N TRP A 183 -21.86 21.49 -34.32
CA TRP A 183 -20.98 21.96 -33.25
C TRP A 183 -21.17 21.21 -31.94
N LEU A 184 -22.35 20.62 -31.69
CA LEU A 184 -22.60 19.84 -30.48
C LEU A 184 -21.59 18.70 -30.31
N TRP A 185 -21.20 18.01 -31.39
CA TRP A 185 -20.22 16.91 -31.33
C TRP A 185 -18.85 17.38 -30.86
N TRP A 186 -18.38 18.52 -31.36
CA TRP A 186 -17.12 19.12 -30.93
C TRP A 186 -17.18 19.57 -29.48
N ILE A 187 -18.32 20.10 -29.04
CA ILE A 187 -18.52 20.47 -27.65
C ILE A 187 -18.52 19.22 -26.75
N THR A 188 -19.18 18.15 -27.16
CA THR A 188 -19.17 16.86 -26.42
C THR A 188 -17.76 16.27 -26.34
N ALA A 189 -16.99 16.32 -27.43
CA ALA A 189 -15.60 15.88 -27.41
C ALA A 189 -14.76 16.72 -26.42
N ALA A 190 -14.91 18.05 -26.47
CA ALA A 190 -14.20 18.96 -25.57
C ALA A 190 -14.60 18.73 -24.09
N THR A 191 -15.90 18.60 -23.79
CA THR A 191 -16.39 18.35 -22.43
C THR A 191 -15.93 17.00 -21.90
N THR A 192 -15.80 15.98 -22.75
CA THR A 192 -15.25 14.68 -22.35
C THR A 192 -13.78 14.80 -21.94
N ILE A 193 -12.96 15.49 -22.73
CA ILE A 193 -11.54 15.72 -22.41
C ILE A 193 -11.39 16.49 -21.10
N ILE A 194 -12.18 17.56 -20.93
CA ILE A 194 -12.18 18.38 -19.71
C ILE A 194 -12.60 17.54 -18.50
N THR A 195 -13.65 16.73 -18.65
CA THR A 195 -14.15 15.84 -17.58
C THR A 195 -13.07 14.88 -17.13
N LEU A 196 -12.37 14.23 -18.06
CA LEU A 196 -11.30 13.30 -17.73
C LEU A 196 -10.13 14.01 -17.04
N ARG A 197 -9.69 15.16 -17.55
CA ARG A 197 -8.61 15.95 -16.93
C ARG A 197 -8.96 16.41 -15.52
N LEU A 198 -10.19 16.86 -15.30
CA LEU A 198 -10.67 17.24 -13.99
C LEU A 198 -10.75 16.02 -13.07
N ALA A 199 -11.25 14.88 -13.55
CA ALA A 199 -11.34 13.65 -12.79
C ALA A 199 -9.95 13.18 -12.32
N TYR A 200 -8.93 13.23 -13.17
CA TYR A 200 -7.55 12.94 -12.76
C TYR A 200 -7.07 13.89 -11.65
N THR A 201 -7.33 15.19 -11.79
CA THR A 201 -6.91 16.19 -10.80
C THR A 201 -7.60 15.99 -9.45
N VAL A 202 -8.90 15.69 -9.46
CA VAL A 202 -9.68 15.40 -8.25
C VAL A 202 -9.23 14.07 -7.63
N SER A 203 -8.95 13.05 -8.46
CA SER A 203 -8.43 11.75 -8.02
C SER A 203 -7.12 11.87 -7.25
N ASP A 204 -6.10 12.54 -7.82
CA ASP A 204 -4.80 12.75 -7.16
C ASP A 204 -4.98 13.42 -5.78
N LYS A 205 -5.85 14.44 -5.69
CA LYS A 205 -6.13 15.13 -4.43
C LYS A 205 -6.83 14.23 -3.41
N LEU A 206 -7.83 13.44 -3.83
CA LEU A 206 -8.54 12.52 -2.94
C LEU A 206 -7.64 11.39 -2.45
N ILE A 207 -6.78 10.84 -3.31
CA ILE A 207 -5.79 9.82 -2.93
C ILE A 207 -4.81 10.39 -1.90
N ILE A 208 -4.22 11.56 -2.18
CA ILE A 208 -3.31 12.24 -1.24
C ILE A 208 -4.02 12.48 0.10
N TYR A 209 -5.26 12.96 0.06
CA TYR A 209 -6.04 13.21 1.26
C TYR A 209 -6.28 11.93 2.05
N ALA A 210 -6.76 10.86 1.40
CA ALA A 210 -7.02 9.57 2.02
C ALA A 210 -5.76 9.00 2.66
N ILE A 211 -4.64 9.01 1.94
CA ILE A 211 -3.34 8.50 2.41
C ILE A 211 -2.74 9.35 3.53
N LYS A 212 -2.97 10.68 3.56
CA LYS A 212 -2.51 11.54 4.66
C LYS A 212 -3.37 11.40 5.90
N LYS A 213 -4.69 11.33 5.73
CA LYS A 213 -5.64 11.33 6.84
C LYS A 213 -5.82 9.94 7.45
N TYR A 214 -5.75 8.91 6.61
CA TYR A 214 -5.96 7.51 6.96
C TYR A 214 -4.82 6.65 6.37
N PRO A 215 -3.56 6.84 6.78
CA PRO A 215 -2.47 6.00 6.31
C PRO A 215 -2.72 4.52 6.68
N TYR A 216 -2.28 3.61 5.80
CA TYR A 216 -2.46 2.17 5.94
C TYR A 216 -1.77 1.61 7.19
N ILE A 217 -0.56 2.09 7.47
CA ILE A 217 0.10 1.92 8.76
C ILE A 217 0.28 3.28 9.42
N ARG A 218 -0.01 3.35 10.72
CA ARG A 218 0.25 4.53 11.54
C ARG A 218 0.75 4.12 12.89
N ILE A 219 1.40 5.04 13.57
CA ILE A 219 1.99 4.80 14.87
C ILE A 219 1.00 5.29 15.91
N SER A 220 0.88 4.55 17.01
CA SER A 220 0.06 4.93 18.16
C SER A 220 0.88 5.47 19.31
#